data_AF-A0A1X0FEK2-F1
#
_entry.id   AF-A0A1X0FEK2-F1
#
_cell.length_a   1.000
_cell.length_b   1.000
_cell.length_c   1.000
_cell.angle_alpha   90.00
_cell.angle_beta   90.00
_cell.angle_gamma   90.00
#
_symmetry.space_group_name_H-M   'P 1'
#
loop_
_entity.id
_entity.type
_entity.pdbx_description
1 polymer ?
#
loop_
_entity_poly.entity_id
_entity_poly.type
_entity_poly.pdbx_seq_one_letter_code
_entity_poly.pdbx_strand_id
1 'polypeptide(L)' 'MDQLLRQAEKATQVQRAGTEQVLAELRQLRESTSDPELRSSLAWLCNALTRLANASSPAHSREVLMAADAVKRAAR' A
#
# COMPACT_ATOMS: atom_id res chain seq x y z
N MET A 1 10.83 1.68 5.32
CA MET A 1 9.36 1.55 5.47
C MET A 1 8.66 2.89 5.22
N ASP A 2 8.99 3.94 5.97
CA ASP A 2 8.28 5.23 5.94
C ASP A 2 8.22 5.92 4.56
N GLN A 3 9.31 5.84 3.79
CA GLN A 3 9.39 6.46 2.46
C GLN A 3 8.44 5.80 1.44
N LEU A 4 8.36 4.47 1.47
CA LEU A 4 7.44 3.68 0.64
C LEU A 4 5.97 4.00 0.94
N LEU A 5 5.69 4.23 2.22
CA LEU A 5 4.35 4.55 2.67
C LEU A 5 3.90 5.95 2.24
N ARG A 6 4.80 6.93 2.33
CA ARG A 6 4.56 8.28 1.79
C ARG A 6 4.37 8.26 0.28
N GLN A 7 5.08 7.38 -0.44
CA GLN A 7 4.87 7.20 -1.87
C GLN A 7 3.52 6.56 -2.18
N ALA A 8 3.05 5.60 -1.37
CA ALA A 8 1.70 5.03 -1.49
C ALA A 8 0.60 6.09 -1.24
N GLU A 9 0.75 6.89 -0.18
CA GLU A 9 -0.15 8.02 0.11
C GLU A 9 -0.17 9.01 -1.07
N LYS A 10 1.00 9.40 -1.57
CA LYS A 10 1.12 10.32 -2.72
C LYS A 10 0.56 9.71 -4.01
N ALA A 11 0.70 8.40 -4.22
CA ALA A 11 0.15 7.69 -5.37
C ALA A 11 -1.38 7.58 -5.34
N THR A 12 -2.02 7.67 -4.17
CA THR A 12 -3.48 7.82 -4.09
C THR A 12 -3.96 9.22 -4.48
N GLN A 13 -3.11 10.24 -4.32
CA GLN A 13 -3.43 11.64 -4.64
C GLN A 13 -3.07 12.01 -6.08
N VAL A 14 -1.94 11.51 -6.59
CA VAL A 14 -1.43 11.78 -7.94
C VAL A 14 -1.77 10.58 -8.82
N GLN A 15 -2.91 10.66 -9.49
CA GLN A 15 -3.53 9.58 -10.27
C GLN A 15 -2.53 8.78 -11.13
N ARG A 16 -2.54 7.47 -10.87
CA ARG A 16 -2.08 6.33 -11.69
C ARG A 16 -0.59 6.20 -12.02
N ALA A 17 0.12 7.27 -12.36
CA ALA A 17 1.47 7.13 -12.95
C ALA A 17 2.54 6.57 -11.99
N GLY A 18 2.34 6.67 -10.67
CA GLY A 18 3.24 6.10 -9.65
C GLY A 18 2.69 4.86 -8.93
N THR A 19 1.44 4.47 -9.19
CA THR A 19 0.76 3.44 -8.39
C THR A 19 1.33 2.05 -8.67
N GLU A 20 1.64 1.72 -9.93
CA GLU A 20 2.16 0.40 -10.31
C GLU A 20 3.57 0.15 -9.78
N GLN A 21 4.44 1.17 -9.79
CA GLN A 21 5.80 1.07 -9.24
C GLN A 21 5.78 0.85 -7.73
N VAL A 22 4.94 1.60 -7.00
CA VAL A 22 4.75 1.40 -5.55
C VAL A 22 4.18 0.00 -5.27
N LEU A 23 3.26 -0.49 -6.10
CA LEU A 23 2.71 -1.84 -5.95
C LEU A 23 3.77 -2.93 -6.14
N ALA A 24 4.69 -2.74 -7.09
CA ALA A 24 5.81 -3.65 -7.32
C ALA A 24 6.76 -3.68 -6.11
N GLU A 25 7.16 -2.51 -5.60
CA GLU A 25 8.03 -2.43 -4.42
C GLU A 25 7.38 -3.03 -3.16
N LEU A 26 6.08 -2.78 -2.95
CA LEU A 26 5.33 -3.37 -1.82
C LEU A 26 5.24 -4.90 -1.91
N ARG A 27 5.12 -5.45 -3.12
CA ARG A 27 5.14 -6.91 -3.34
C ARG A 27 6.51 -7.50 -3.03
N GLN A 28 7.59 -6.86 -3.48
CA GLN A 28 8.95 -7.30 -3.15
C GLN A 28 9.20 -7.27 -1.64
N LEU A 29 8.72 -6.22 -0.95
CA LEU A 29 8.84 -6.13 0.50
C LEU A 29 8.05 -7.22 1.22
N ARG A 30 6.85 -7.57 0.70
CA ARG A 30 6.02 -8.67 1.22
C ARG A 30 6.70 -10.04 1.09
N GLU A 31 7.44 -10.23 0.00
CA GLU A 31 8.21 -11.46 -0.23
C GLU A 31 9.49 -11.51 0.61
N SER A 32 10.08 -10.33 0.88
CA SER A 32 11.31 -10.21 1.68
C SER A 32 11.07 -10.24 3.18
N THR A 33 9.88 -9.82 3.66
CA THR A 33 9.54 -9.90 5.08
C THR A 33 9.28 -11.34 5.50
N SER A 34 9.82 -11.76 6.63
CA SER A 34 9.49 -13.05 7.26
C SER A 34 8.33 -12.95 8.25
N ASP A 35 7.96 -11.73 8.63
CA ASP A 35 6.91 -11.46 9.61
C ASP A 35 5.51 -11.68 8.99
N PRO A 36 4.67 -12.58 9.56
CA PRO A 36 3.36 -12.90 9.03
C PRO A 36 2.34 -11.75 9.19
N GLU A 37 2.43 -10.91 10.22
CA GLU A 37 1.55 -9.77 10.45
C GLU A 37 1.87 -8.64 9.46
N LEU A 38 3.15 -8.36 9.27
CA LEU A 38 3.63 -7.40 8.27
C LEU A 38 3.29 -7.88 6.85
N ARG A 39 3.46 -9.17 6.55
CA ARG A 39 3.10 -9.76 5.26
C ARG A 39 1.60 -9.63 4.96
N SER A 40 0.75 -9.84 5.97
CA SER A 40 -0.71 -9.69 5.85
C SER A 40 -1.11 -8.24 5.62
N SER A 41 -0.51 -7.31 6.35
CA SER A 41 -0.73 -5.87 6.18
C SER A 41 -0.31 -5.37 4.79
N LEU A 42 0.83 -5.85 4.28
CA LEU A 42 1.30 -5.53 2.94
C LEU A 42 0.39 -6.11 1.85
N ALA A 43 -0.16 -7.32 2.06
CA ALA A 43 -1.14 -7.89 1.17
C ALA A 43 -2.43 -7.06 1.12
N TRP A 44 -2.90 -6.57 2.28
CA TRP A 44 -4.05 -5.67 2.35
C TRP A 44 -3.81 -4.37 1.59
N LEU A 45 -2.63 -3.74 1.77
CA LEU A 45 -2.26 -2.52 1.06
C LEU A 45 -2.21 -2.70 -0.46
N CYS A 46 -1.63 -3.81 -0.94
CA CYS A 46 -1.61 -4.14 -2.38
C CYS A 46 -3.02 -4.29 -2.96
N ASN A 47 -3.93 -4.94 -2.22
CA ASN A 47 -5.31 -5.14 -2.65
C ASN A 47 -6.07 -3.80 -2.69
N ALA A 48 -5.92 -2.96 -1.67
CA ALA A 48 -6.54 -1.63 -1.62
C ALA A 48 -6.06 -0.74 -2.78
N LEU A 49 -4.77 -0.73 -3.10
CA LEU A 49 -4.21 0.01 -4.23
C LEU A 49 -4.75 -0.50 -5.58
N THR A 50 -4.90 -1.82 -5.72
CA THR A 50 -5.48 -2.43 -6.92
C THR A 50 -6.94 -2.04 -7.08
N ARG A 51 -7.73 -2.02 -5.99
CA ARG A 51 -9.12 -1.55 -6.01
C ARG A 51 -9.20 -0.07 -6.39
N LEU A 52 -8.32 0.77 -5.84
CA LEU A 52 -8.27 2.19 -6.17
C LEU A 52 -7.90 2.44 -7.64
N ALA A 53 -6.95 1.67 -8.19
CA ALA A 53 -6.54 1.78 -9.59
C ALA A 53 -7.68 1.41 -10.55
N ASN A 54 -8.45 0.38 -10.21
CA ASN A 54 -9.62 -0.09 -10.96
C ASN A 54 -10.83 0.84 -10.81
N ALA A 55 -11.09 1.33 -9.60
CA ALA A 55 -12.23 2.18 -9.27
C ALA A 55 -11.75 3.34 -8.38
N SER A 56 -11.56 4.51 -8.99
CA SER A 56 -11.18 5.71 -8.25
C SER A 56 -12.37 6.20 -7.42
N SER A 57 -12.32 5.98 -6.10
CA SER A 57 -13.37 6.38 -5.16
C SER A 57 -12.75 6.84 -3.84
N PRO A 58 -13.31 7.87 -3.18
CA PRO A 58 -12.83 8.35 -1.88
C PRO A 58 -12.77 7.25 -0.81
N ALA A 59 -13.68 6.27 -0.88
CA ALA A 59 -13.69 5.12 0.03
C ALA A 59 -12.44 4.24 -0.15
N HIS A 60 -12.02 3.98 -1.40
CA HIS A 60 -10.81 3.22 -1.69
C HIS A 60 -9.55 4.00 -1.33
N SER A 61 -9.53 5.33 -1.53
CA SER A 61 -8.42 6.17 -1.07
C SER A 61 -8.25 6.06 0.46
N ARG A 62 -9.34 6.08 1.21
CA ARG A 62 -9.32 5.88 2.67
C ARG A 62 -8.86 4.47 3.06
N GLU A 63 -9.31 3.44 2.34
CA GLU A 63 -8.89 2.05 2.57
C GLU A 63 -7.37 1.91 2.40
N VAL A 64 -6.78 2.53 1.38
CA VAL A 64 -5.33 2.54 1.18
C VAL A 64 -4.60 3.20 2.35
N LEU A 65 -5.07 4.35 2.84
CA LEU A 65 -4.48 5.02 4.00
C LEU A 65 -4.53 4.15 5.26
N MET A 66 -5.63 3.44 5.51
CA MET A 66 -5.77 2.54 6.65
C MET A 66 -4.84 1.32 6.53
N ALA A 67 -4.75 0.73 5.35
CA ALA A 67 -3.83 -0.38 5.10
C ALA A 67 -2.36 0.05 5.25
N ALA A 68 -2.04 1.27 4.83
CA ALA A 68 -0.72 1.86 4.97
C ALA A 68 -0.37 2.05 6.46
N ASP A 69 -1.30 2.58 7.25
CA ASP A 69 -1.12 2.72 8.71
C ASP A 69 -0.94 1.36 9.41
N ALA A 70 -1.67 0.32 8.99
CA ALA A 70 -1.49 -1.03 9.52
C ALA A 70 -0.09 -1.60 9.22
N VAL A 71 0.45 -1.37 8.01
CA VAL A 71 1.83 -1.71 7.68
C VAL A 71 2.83 -0.95 8.57
N LYS A 72 2.62 0.35 8.80
CA LYS A 72 3.44 1.16 9.73
C LYS A 72 3.44 0.58 11.15
N ARG A 73 2.28 0.13 11.64
CA ARG A 73 2.14 -0.48 12.97
C ARG A 73 2.79 -1.85 13.06
N ALA A 74 2.60 -2.70 12.04
CA ALA A 74 3.22 -4.02 11.97
C ALA A 74 4.75 -3.96 11.72
N ALA A 75 5.25 -2.82 11.26
CA ALA A 75 6.67 -2.56 11.03
C ALA A 75 7.42 -2.00 12.25
N ARG A 76 6.72 -1.72 13.36
CA ARG A 76 7.23 -0.98 14.52
C ARG A 76 7.88 -1.90 15.55
#